data_AF-A0A3D3URT4-F1
#
_entry.id   AF-A0A3D3URT4-F1
#
_cell.length_a   1.000
_cell.length_b   1.000
_cell.length_c   1.000
_cell.angle_alpha   90.00
_cell.angle_beta   90.00
_cell.angle_gamma   90.00
#
_symmetry.space_group_name_H-M   'P 1'
#
loop_
_entity.id
_entity.type
_entity.pdbx_description
1 polymer ?
#
loop_
_entity_poly.entity_id
_entity_poly.type
_entity_poly.pdbx_seq_one_letter_code
_entity_poly.pdbx_strand_id
1 'polypeptide(L)'
;MPFTPYHFGPSAFIGLVFRKWIDIPVFILANVVVDVEVLVVGILGLGWPIHRYCHTLLIGAAVGALWGIAAYRLRHLFRGAMNLLDIPYRTSIRKMVISGVLGVWLHVLIDGAYHFDVKMFWPSKSMWLWLKLHRRIGQGQMKLICLALFVAACILYLLSVKVFRRNLAEAK
;
A
#
# COMPACT_ATOMS: atom_id res chain seq x y z
N MET A 1 -6.22 -10.77 -8.97
CA MET A 1 -6.31 -11.56 -7.71
C MET A 1 -7.55 -11.08 -6.94
N PRO A 2 -8.00 -11.65 -5.81
CA PRO A 2 -8.96 -10.91 -4.97
C PRO A 2 -8.37 -9.52 -4.69
N PHE A 3 -9.27 -8.54 -4.76
CA PHE A 3 -9.10 -7.09 -4.92
C PHE A 3 -8.21 -6.33 -3.92
N THR A 4 -7.27 -6.94 -3.17
CA THR A 4 -6.31 -6.25 -2.26
C THR A 4 -5.47 -7.16 -1.33
N PRO A 5 -5.90 -8.35 -0.85
CA PRO A 5 -5.30 -8.96 0.35
C PRO A 5 -3.80 -9.24 0.27
N TYR A 6 -3.31 -9.63 -0.91
CA TYR A 6 -1.89 -9.92 -1.10
C TYR A 6 -1.01 -8.67 -1.01
N HIS A 7 -1.52 -7.51 -1.40
CA HIS A 7 -0.78 -6.25 -1.35
C HIS A 7 -0.51 -5.76 0.08
N PHE A 8 -1.30 -6.22 1.06
CA PHE A 8 -1.08 -5.89 2.46
C PHE A 8 0.23 -6.46 3.01
N GLY A 9 0.76 -7.56 2.47
CA GLY A 9 2.05 -8.10 2.89
C GLY A 9 3.20 -7.11 2.67
N PRO A 10 3.48 -6.73 1.41
CA PRO A 10 4.48 -5.71 1.08
C PRO A 10 4.21 -4.37 1.76
N SER A 11 2.96 -3.90 1.78
CA SER A 11 2.63 -2.61 2.40
C SER A 11 2.80 -2.60 3.92
N ALA A 12 2.44 -3.69 4.61
CA ALA A 12 2.65 -3.79 6.06
C ALA A 12 4.14 -3.89 6.40
N PHE A 13 4.91 -4.69 5.63
CA PHE A 13 6.35 -4.81 5.83
C PHE A 13 7.05 -3.45 5.69
N ILE A 14 6.86 -2.78 4.54
CA ILE A 14 7.44 -1.46 4.28
C ILE A 14 6.90 -0.42 5.28
N GLY A 15 5.59 -0.47 5.56
CA GLY A 15 4.92 0.35 6.58
C GLY A 15 5.64 0.31 7.92
N LEU A 16 5.91 -0.89 8.44
CA LEU A 16 6.55 -1.10 9.73
C LEU A 16 8.03 -0.71 9.72
N VAL A 17 8.78 -1.07 8.67
CA VAL A 17 10.20 -0.70 8.52
C VAL A 17 10.37 0.81 8.50
N PHE A 18 9.52 1.51 7.73
CA PHE A 18 9.62 2.95 7.53
C PHE A 18 8.66 3.78 8.40
N ARG A 19 8.10 3.20 9.47
CA ARG A 19 7.07 3.82 10.34
C ARG A 19 7.38 5.20 10.90
N LYS A 20 8.67 5.55 10.98
CA LYS A 20 9.13 6.89 11.37
C LYS A 20 8.78 7.94 10.31
N TRP A 21 8.92 7.60 9.03
CA TRP A 21 8.76 8.50 7.89
C TRP A 21 7.39 8.43 7.22
N ILE A 22 6.70 7.28 7.29
CA ILE A 22 5.37 7.09 6.70
C ILE A 22 4.30 6.78 7.76
N ASP A 23 3.07 7.14 7.45
CA ASP A 23 1.85 6.87 8.21
C ASP A 23 1.34 5.48 7.82
N ILE A 24 1.51 4.51 8.74
CA ILE A 24 1.21 3.09 8.48
C ILE A 24 -0.24 2.88 8.00
N PRO A 25 -1.28 3.36 8.72
CA PRO A 25 -2.66 3.18 8.28
C PRO A 25 -2.92 3.75 6.88
N VAL A 26 -2.46 4.97 6.60
CA VAL A 26 -2.70 5.58 5.28
C VAL A 26 -1.98 4.81 4.17
N PHE A 27 -0.74 4.39 4.41
CA PHE A 27 0.07 3.65 3.46
C PHE A 27 -0.54 2.27 3.12
N ILE A 28 -1.04 1.54 4.13
CA ILE A 28 -1.67 0.24 3.92
C ILE A 28 -3.05 0.40 3.26
N LEU A 29 -3.87 1.34 3.73
CA LEU A 29 -5.22 1.54 3.19
C LEU A 29 -5.24 2.15 1.78
N ALA A 30 -4.13 2.76 1.34
CA ALA A 30 -3.98 3.23 -0.04
C ALA A 30 -4.22 2.12 -1.08
N ASN A 31 -3.89 0.85 -0.74
CA ASN A 31 -4.20 -0.31 -1.59
C ASN A 31 -5.70 -0.46 -1.81
N VAL A 32 -6.52 -0.30 -0.77
CA VAL A 32 -7.98 -0.42 -0.88
C VAL A 32 -8.53 0.73 -1.72
N VAL A 33 -7.99 1.94 -1.54
CA VAL A 33 -8.47 3.14 -2.22
C VAL A 33 -8.25 3.06 -3.73
N VAL A 34 -7.06 2.63 -4.18
CA VAL A 34 -6.78 2.55 -5.62
C VAL A 34 -7.61 1.46 -6.29
N ASP A 35 -7.87 0.34 -5.58
CA ASP A 35 -8.69 -0.77 -6.05
C ASP A 35 -10.20 -0.48 -6.16
N VAL A 36 -10.68 0.69 -5.68
CA VAL A 36 -12.07 1.12 -5.91
C VAL A 36 -12.37 1.20 -7.42
N GLU A 37 -11.39 1.59 -8.25
CA GLU A 37 -11.52 1.56 -9.71
C GLU A 37 -11.84 0.15 -10.22
N VAL A 38 -11.07 -0.85 -9.78
CA VAL A 38 -11.21 -2.25 -10.20
C VAL A 38 -12.57 -2.80 -9.75
N LEU A 39 -12.98 -2.50 -8.52
CA LEU A 39 -14.27 -2.89 -7.97
C LEU A 39 -15.43 -2.31 -8.79
N VAL A 40 -15.40 -1.01 -9.10
CA VAL A 40 -16.46 -0.34 -9.87
C VAL A 40 -16.55 -0.91 -11.28
N VAL A 41 -15.42 -1.05 -11.98
CA VAL A 41 -15.40 -1.59 -13.35
C VAL A 41 -15.88 -3.05 -13.38
N GLY A 42 -15.45 -3.86 -12.42
CA GLY A 42 -15.82 -5.27 -12.32
C GLY A 42 -17.29 -5.49 -11.98
N ILE A 43 -17.83 -4.77 -10.99
CA ILE A 43 -19.23 -4.91 -10.54
C ILE A 43 -20.20 -4.40 -11.61
N LEU A 44 -19.90 -3.26 -12.25
CA LEU A 44 -20.78 -2.67 -13.26
C LEU A 44 -20.64 -3.32 -14.64
N GLY A 45 -19.70 -4.26 -14.81
CA GLY A 45 -19.53 -5.01 -16.05
C GLY A 45 -19.22 -4.13 -17.26
N LEU A 46 -18.44 -3.05 -17.07
CA LEU A 46 -18.26 -1.99 -18.08
C LEU A 46 -17.51 -2.44 -19.36
N GLY A 47 -17.00 -3.68 -19.41
CA GLY A 47 -16.28 -4.23 -20.55
C GLY A 47 -14.90 -3.59 -20.80
N TRP A 48 -14.44 -2.76 -19.88
CA TRP A 48 -13.14 -2.09 -19.95
C TRP A 48 -12.05 -2.93 -19.27
N PRO A 49 -10.76 -2.67 -19.56
CA PRO A 49 -9.68 -3.15 -18.70
C PRO A 49 -9.95 -2.76 -17.25
N ILE A 50 -9.71 -3.69 -16.32
CA ILE A 50 -10.07 -3.50 -14.91
C ILE A 50 -9.14 -2.49 -14.22
N HIS A 51 -7.88 -2.39 -14.66
CA HIS A 51 -6.93 -1.35 -14.22
C HIS A 51 -6.84 -0.26 -15.29
N ARG A 52 -7.17 0.99 -14.95
CA ARG A 52 -7.16 2.10 -15.91
C ARG A 52 -6.35 3.29 -15.43
N TYR A 53 -7.03 4.31 -14.94
CA TYR A 53 -6.47 5.62 -14.66
C TYR A 53 -5.89 5.64 -13.24
N CYS A 54 -6.59 5.09 -12.26
CA CYS A 54 -6.09 5.01 -10.88
C CYS A 54 -4.81 4.17 -10.79
N HIS A 55 -4.67 3.16 -11.66
CA HIS A 55 -3.49 2.30 -11.77
C HIS A 55 -2.37 2.85 -12.66
N THR A 56 -2.23 4.18 -12.71
CA THR A 56 -1.08 4.87 -13.30
C THR A 56 -0.25 5.52 -12.20
N LEU A 57 1.05 5.73 -12.39
CA LEU A 57 1.86 6.44 -11.40
C LEU A 57 1.43 7.89 -11.24
N LEU A 58 1.03 8.55 -12.33
CA LEU A 58 0.63 9.95 -12.32
C LEU A 58 -0.73 10.16 -11.62
N ILE A 59 -1.79 9.52 -12.12
CA ILE A 59 -3.13 9.69 -11.51
C ILE A 59 -3.21 8.94 -10.19
N GLY A 60 -2.52 7.81 -10.04
CA GLY A 60 -2.39 7.12 -8.76
C GLY A 60 -1.73 7.99 -7.69
N ALA A 61 -0.75 8.83 -8.04
CA ALA A 61 -0.22 9.83 -7.09
C ALA A 61 -1.29 10.83 -6.65
N ALA A 62 -2.11 11.33 -7.59
CA ALA A 62 -3.21 12.24 -7.24
C ALA A 62 -4.24 11.54 -6.33
N VAL A 63 -4.64 10.31 -6.64
CA VAL A 63 -5.54 9.49 -5.81
C VAL A 63 -4.94 9.28 -4.41
N GLY A 64 -3.67 8.89 -4.31
CA GLY A 64 -2.97 8.70 -3.04
C GLY A 64 -2.85 9.99 -2.24
N ALA A 65 -2.60 11.13 -2.89
CA ALA A 65 -2.55 12.43 -2.23
C ALA A 65 -3.93 12.84 -1.69
N LEU A 66 -4.99 12.68 -2.49
CA LEU A 66 -6.37 12.92 -2.07
C LEU A 66 -6.76 12.02 -0.90
N TRP A 67 -6.38 10.74 -0.94
CA TRP A 67 -6.56 9.82 0.18
C TRP A 67 -5.86 10.33 1.43
N GLY A 68 -4.57 10.71 1.35
CA GLY A 68 -3.84 11.23 2.50
C GLY A 68 -4.47 12.49 3.11
N ILE A 69 -5.03 13.38 2.27
CA ILE A 69 -5.77 14.56 2.73
C ILE A 69 -7.07 14.17 3.43
N ALA A 70 -7.88 13.30 2.82
CA ALA A 70 -9.14 12.84 3.40
C ALA A 70 -8.91 12.09 4.72
N ALA A 71 -7.92 11.21 4.73
CA ALA A 71 -7.53 10.37 5.85
C ALA A 71 -7.06 11.20 7.07
N TYR A 72 -6.57 12.43 6.88
CA TYR A 72 -6.23 13.32 7.99
C TYR A 72 -7.43 13.64 8.90
N ARG A 73 -8.65 13.61 8.36
CA ARG A 73 -9.88 13.73 9.18
C ARG A 73 -10.10 12.51 10.07
N LEU A 74 -9.58 11.35 9.68
CA LEU A 74 -9.68 10.07 10.39
C LEU A 74 -8.50 9.81 11.35
N ARG A 75 -7.56 10.76 11.49
CA ARG A 75 -6.31 10.58 12.28
C ARG A 75 -6.52 10.13 13.73
N HIS A 76 -7.66 10.47 14.35
CA HIS A 76 -7.98 10.07 15.71
C HIS A 76 -8.40 8.60 15.79
N LEU A 77 -9.14 8.11 14.79
CA LEU A 77 -9.46 6.69 14.66
C LEU A 77 -8.19 5.86 14.44
N PHE A 78 -7.31 6.34 13.56
CA PHE A 78 -6.00 5.71 13.33
C PHE A 78 -5.12 5.72 14.57
N ARG A 79 -5.13 6.80 15.36
CA ARG A 79 -4.44 6.82 16.65
C ARG A 79 -4.98 5.73 17.58
N GLY A 80 -6.30 5.57 17.67
CA GLY A 80 -6.93 4.51 18.46
C GLY A 80 -6.49 3.12 18.01
N ALA A 81 -6.58 2.83 16.71
CA ALA A 81 -6.16 1.55 16.14
C ALA A 81 -4.67 1.26 16.39
N MET A 82 -3.80 2.25 16.19
CA MET A 82 -2.36 2.08 16.39
C MET A 82 -1.99 1.90 17.86
N ASN A 83 -2.71 2.57 18.77
CA ASN A 83 -2.54 2.38 20.21
C ASN A 83 -2.97 0.98 20.65
N LEU A 84 -4.08 0.45 20.11
CA LEU A 84 -4.52 -0.93 20.36
C LEU A 84 -3.45 -1.95 19.91
N LEU A 85 -2.72 -1.62 18.85
CA LEU A 85 -1.62 -2.43 18.33
C LEU A 85 -0.28 -2.19 19.04
N ASP A 86 -0.22 -1.35 20.07
CA ASP A 86 1.02 -0.95 20.75
C ASP A 86 2.09 -0.35 19.81
N ILE A 87 1.64 0.37 18.77
CA ILE A 87 2.52 1.05 17.82
C ILE A 87 2.47 2.57 18.07
N PRO A 88 3.60 3.22 18.44
CA PRO A 88 3.65 4.66 18.63
C PRO A 88 3.18 5.43 17.39
N TYR A 89 2.14 6.25 17.54
CA TYR A 89 1.52 6.96 16.43
C TYR A 89 1.73 8.48 16.52
N ARG A 90 2.52 9.00 15.58
CA ARG A 90 2.70 10.44 15.33
C ARG A 90 2.56 10.71 13.84
N THR A 91 1.68 11.65 13.52
CA THR A 91 1.33 11.97 12.14
C THR A 91 1.21 13.47 11.90
N SER A 92 1.31 13.86 10.63
CA SER A 92 1.07 15.21 10.11
C SER A 92 0.42 15.08 8.74
N ILE A 93 -0.25 16.13 8.26
CA ILE A 93 -0.88 16.12 6.92
C ILE A 93 0.11 15.75 5.82
N ARG A 94 1.32 16.33 5.85
CA ARG A 94 2.39 16.03 4.91
C ARG A 94 2.78 14.54 4.96
N LYS A 95 2.91 13.97 6.16
CA LYS A 95 3.23 12.55 6.33
C LYS A 95 2.14 11.66 5.72
N MET A 96 0.87 11.97 5.94
CA MET A 96 -0.25 11.20 5.38
C MET A 96 -0.33 11.32 3.85
N VAL A 97 -0.17 12.51 3.28
CA VAL A 97 -0.15 12.70 1.80
C VAL A 97 0.98 11.90 1.16
N ILE A 98 2.20 12.02 1.67
CA ILE A 98 3.36 11.25 1.17
C ILE A 98 3.08 9.74 1.28
N SER A 99 2.50 9.30 2.39
CA SER A 99 2.19 7.89 2.61
C SER A 99 1.11 7.36 1.68
N GLY A 100 0.10 8.17 1.37
CA GLY A 100 -0.93 7.80 0.41
C GLY A 100 -0.36 7.64 -0.99
N VAL A 101 0.47 8.59 -1.44
CA VAL A 101 1.17 8.52 -2.75
C VAL A 101 2.05 7.28 -2.83
N LEU A 102 2.94 7.09 -1.84
CA LEU A 102 3.86 5.95 -1.83
C LEU A 102 3.13 4.61 -1.74
N GLY A 103 2.01 4.56 -1.00
CA GLY A 103 1.18 3.37 -0.87
C GLY A 103 0.54 2.98 -2.20
N VAL A 104 -0.05 3.95 -2.92
CA VAL A 104 -0.60 3.72 -4.26
C VAL A 104 0.49 3.33 -5.25
N TRP A 105 1.66 3.97 -5.22
CA TRP A 105 2.76 3.59 -6.11
C TRP A 105 3.25 2.17 -5.86
N LEU A 106 3.40 1.76 -4.59
CA LEU A 106 3.76 0.38 -4.27
C LEU A 106 2.72 -0.59 -4.81
N HIS A 107 1.43 -0.28 -4.64
CA HIS A 107 0.33 -1.07 -5.17
C HIS A 107 0.43 -1.22 -6.70
N VAL A 108 0.51 -0.10 -7.42
CA VAL A 108 0.60 -0.07 -8.88
C VAL A 108 1.85 -0.80 -9.39
N LEU A 109 2.96 -0.78 -8.66
CA LEU A 109 4.16 -1.53 -9.02
C LEU A 109 3.95 -3.05 -8.89
N ILE A 110 3.27 -3.50 -7.83
CA ILE A 110 2.96 -4.92 -7.63
C ILE A 110 1.96 -5.39 -8.68
N ASP A 111 0.89 -4.61 -8.90
CA ASP A 111 -0.11 -4.92 -9.92
C ASP A 111 0.47 -4.86 -11.31
N GLY A 112 1.34 -3.90 -11.63
CA GLY A 112 2.07 -3.89 -12.90
C GLY A 112 2.94 -5.14 -13.10
N ALA A 113 3.50 -5.71 -12.03
CA ALA A 113 4.24 -6.96 -12.15
C ALA A 113 3.31 -8.18 -12.29
N TYR A 114 2.07 -8.11 -11.81
CA TYR A 114 1.12 -9.23 -11.83
C TYR A 114 0.17 -9.23 -13.05
N HIS A 115 -0.25 -8.04 -13.48
CA HIS A 115 -1.33 -7.77 -14.42
C HIS A 115 -0.81 -7.06 -15.67
N PHE A 116 -1.08 -7.63 -16.85
CA PHE A 116 -0.60 -7.10 -18.13
C PHE A 116 -1.33 -5.82 -18.59
N ASP A 117 -2.53 -5.57 -18.08
CA ASP A 117 -3.38 -4.45 -18.47
C ASP A 117 -3.01 -3.13 -17.77
N VAL A 118 -2.16 -3.18 -16.73
CA VAL A 118 -1.71 -2.02 -15.97
C VAL A 118 -0.73 -1.17 -16.80
N LYS A 119 -1.14 0.06 -17.10
CA LYS A 119 -0.33 1.02 -17.90
C LYS A 119 0.30 2.09 -17.03
N MET A 120 1.27 1.71 -16.19
CA MET A 120 1.85 2.56 -15.14
C MET A 120 2.31 3.95 -15.62
N PHE A 121 2.86 4.07 -16.83
CA PHE A 121 3.44 5.31 -17.37
C PHE A 121 2.50 6.12 -18.28
N TRP A 122 1.23 5.72 -18.41
CA TRP A 122 0.26 6.48 -19.19
C TRP A 122 0.22 7.95 -18.71
N PRO A 123 0.18 8.97 -19.60
CA PRO A 123 -0.09 8.89 -21.05
C PRO A 123 1.12 8.55 -21.93
N SER A 124 2.32 8.42 -21.36
CA SER A 124 3.48 7.98 -22.13
C SER A 124 3.31 6.53 -22.61
N LYS A 125 3.71 6.26 -23.85
CA LYS A 125 3.77 4.89 -24.41
C LYS A 125 5.04 4.14 -23.99
N SER A 126 5.91 4.77 -23.20
CA SER A 126 7.17 4.15 -22.76
C SER A 126 6.88 2.98 -21.82
N MET A 127 6.92 1.78 -22.37
CA MET A 127 6.67 0.53 -21.65
C MET A 127 7.94 -0.33 -21.52
N TRP A 128 9.08 0.14 -22.04
CA TRP A 128 10.27 -0.69 -22.22
C TRP A 128 10.86 -1.24 -20.92
N LEU A 129 10.95 -0.40 -19.88
CA LEU A 129 11.47 -0.83 -18.58
C LEU A 129 10.55 -1.85 -17.92
N TRP A 130 9.24 -1.67 -18.06
CA TRP A 130 8.22 -2.50 -17.44
C TRP A 130 8.05 -3.85 -18.13
N LEU A 131 8.06 -3.90 -19.46
CA LEU A 131 8.05 -5.14 -20.25
C LEU A 131 9.21 -6.08 -19.87
N LYS A 132 10.38 -5.52 -19.53
CA LYS A 132 11.53 -6.30 -19.04
C LYS A 132 11.31 -6.87 -17.64
N LEU A 133 10.69 -6.11 -16.74
CA LEU A 133 10.43 -6.55 -15.37
C LEU A 133 9.34 -7.62 -15.33
N HIS A 134 8.23 -7.39 -16.05
CA HIS A 134 7.09 -8.31 -16.13
C HIS A 134 7.50 -9.69 -16.68
N ARG A 135 8.43 -9.74 -17.64
CA ARG A 135 8.96 -11.01 -18.18
C ARG A 135 9.74 -11.86 -17.17
N ARG A 136 10.20 -11.30 -16.05
CA ARG A 136 11.08 -12.00 -15.10
C ARG A 136 10.37 -12.57 -13.87
N ILE A 137 9.19 -12.06 -13.51
CA ILE A 137 8.47 -12.47 -12.30
C ILE A 137 7.11 -13.03 -12.70
N GLY A 138 6.94 -14.34 -12.57
CA GLY A 138 5.64 -14.99 -12.80
C GLY A 138 4.63 -14.65 -11.70
N GLN A 139 3.34 -14.75 -12.01
CA GLN A 139 2.24 -14.50 -11.05
C GLN A 139 2.36 -15.31 -9.76
N GLY A 140 2.80 -16.57 -9.85
CA GLY A 140 3.05 -17.44 -8.69
C GLY A 140 4.19 -16.94 -7.80
N GLN A 141 5.27 -16.43 -8.41
CA GLN A 141 6.39 -15.84 -7.67
C GLN A 141 5.97 -14.56 -6.97
N MET A 142 5.18 -13.71 -7.63
CA MET A 142 4.67 -12.48 -7.00
C MET A 142 3.78 -12.77 -5.78
N LYS A 143 2.90 -13.78 -5.87
CA LYS A 143 2.11 -14.26 -4.72
C LYS A 143 2.99 -14.71 -3.56
N LEU A 144 4.04 -15.49 -3.85
CA LEU A 144 4.97 -15.97 -2.84
C LEU A 144 5.73 -14.82 -2.18
N ILE A 145 6.19 -13.84 -2.95
CA ILE A 145 6.84 -12.63 -2.43
C ILE A 145 5.89 -11.87 -1.49
N CYS A 146 4.64 -11.66 -1.91
CA CYS A 146 3.63 -10.99 -1.09
C CYS A 146 3.38 -11.72 0.24
N LEU A 147 3.24 -13.05 0.19
CA LEU A 147 3.05 -13.88 1.38
C LEU A 147 4.27 -13.87 2.30
N ALA A 148 5.48 -14.00 1.74
CA ALA A 148 6.72 -13.94 2.50
C ALA A 148 6.88 -12.59 3.22
N LEU A 149 6.54 -11.48 2.54
CA LEU A 149 6.56 -10.15 3.14
C LEU A 149 5.49 -9.97 4.20
N PHE A 150 4.32 -10.62 4.07
CA PHE A 150 3.32 -10.65 5.13
C PHE A 150 3.82 -11.36 6.38
N VAL A 151 4.46 -12.54 6.24
CA VAL A 151 5.09 -13.25 7.36
C VAL A 151 6.18 -12.40 8.00
N ALA A 152 7.05 -11.79 7.20
CA ALA A 152 8.09 -10.89 7.69
C ALA A 152 7.52 -9.67 8.43
N ALA A 153 6.41 -9.09 7.95
CA ALA A 153 5.70 -8.00 8.63
C ALA A 153 5.18 -8.44 10.00
N CYS A 154 4.62 -9.65 10.12
CA CYS A 154 4.16 -10.19 11.40
C CYS A 154 5.32 -10.35 12.39
N ILE A 155 6.46 -10.88 11.95
CA ILE A 155 7.67 -11.01 12.78
C ILE A 155 8.15 -9.62 13.25
N LEU A 156 8.27 -8.67 12.33
CA LEU A 156 8.68 -7.29 12.66
C LEU A 156 7.72 -6.62 13.64
N TYR A 157 6.41 -6.83 13.47
CA TYR A 157 5.40 -6.32 14.38
C TYR A 157 5.62 -6.85 15.80
N LEU A 158 5.70 -8.18 15.96
CA LEU A 158 5.92 -8.83 17.26
C LEU A 158 7.20 -8.34 17.95
N LEU A 159 8.30 -8.22 17.21
CA LEU A 159 9.56 -7.67 17.73
C LEU A 159 9.39 -6.22 18.18
N SER A 160 8.69 -5.40 17.38
CA SER A 160 8.47 -3.98 17.68
C SER A 160 7.63 -3.78 18.94
N VAL A 161 6.59 -4.59 19.14
CA VAL A 161 5.72 -4.56 20.33
C VAL A 161 6.49 -5.03 21.55
N LYS A 162 7.27 -6.11 21.44
CA LYS A 162 8.10 -6.62 22.55
C LYS A 162 9.07 -5.55 23.06
N VAL A 163 9.75 -4.87 22.15
CA VAL A 163 10.68 -3.77 22.50
C VAL A 163 9.92 -2.60 23.14
N PHE A 164 8.78 -2.21 22.59
CA PHE A 164 7.97 -1.11 23.11
C PHE A 164 7.46 -1.38 24.53
N ARG A 165 6.90 -2.58 24.77
CA ARG A 165 6.41 -2.99 26.10
C ARG A 165 7.52 -3.09 27.13
N ARG A 166 8.71 -3.59 26.74
CA ARG A 166 9.88 -3.63 27.63
C ARG A 166 10.28 -2.22 28.08
N ASN A 167 10.41 -1.29 27.14
CA ASN A 167 10.78 0.09 27.45
C ASN A 167 9.74 0.79 28.33
N LEU A 168 8.44 0.47 28.17
CA LEU A 168 7.37 0.96 29.04
C LEU A 168 7.46 0.42 30.47
N ALA A 169 7.90 -0.83 30.63
CA ALA A 169 8.09 -1.44 31.96
C ALA A 169 9.31 -0.86 32.68
N GLU A 170 10.39 -0.57 31.96
CA GLU A 170 11.62 0.05 32.50
C GLU A 170 11.44 1.53 32.88
N ALA A 171 10.43 2.21 32.33
CA ALA A 171 10.15 3.62 32.60
C ALA A 171 9.17 3.87 33.77
N LYS A 172 8.63 2.80 34.39
CA LYS A 172 7.76 2.85 35.57
C LYS A 172 8.55 2.51 36.82
#